data_AF-A0A947MLE1-F1
#
_entry.id   AF-A0A947MLE1-F1
#
_cell.length_a   1.000
_cell.length_b   1.000
_cell.length_c   1.000
_cell.angle_alpha   90.00
_cell.angle_beta   90.00
_cell.angle_gamma   90.00
#
_symmetry.space_group_name_H-M   'P 1'
#
loop_
_entity.id
_entity.type
_entity.pdbx_description
1 polymer ?
#
loop_
_entity_poly.entity_id
_entity_poly.type
_entity_poly.pdbx_seq_one_letter_code
_entity_poly.pdbx_strand_id
1 'polypeptide(L)'
;MISGFSAFSTWTALAQVPEQTALPTSPELSPTALPESRVVDPALLQSPSPAAVPVQESVVQETPVQANPVQSDPVPSSPVETASPLSASALNSVPQTVASPLGQASPEAYHARWARESVHVLEENGIALPSNINYAELINRGDYLNVLAKIADVSRNQLALPHEQSLIGEITRSEAVHRVILAFGLEQALKTPITQESRFRDILPQHPAYAAVVLAENLKLINGYPDRTIRPDERLSWGEALILIETLYSWRKALPTDAPQWVRNYQKRQNMWYQLVDGFRLLLTLAYVGIALFFFVKSYRRSRHQQGSPFKSLSFLLGTLTLLLALMWINDILFNYRLIPREVYAIGGLISIFVALLMLKTGSHIDEKMSEPKPQAVIDSGYVESVNHEKGEIFIKDIQTQGHALAVVSPDTKIASHLEGKSVAAFFSEIRAGDIVSLKGASSFNGSVIEAERLSIVQREVVKAQQQEINWQSQTSQNQQTQQIHNRITPRPPGSSQA
;
A
#
# COMPACT_ATOMS: atom_id res chain seq x y z
N MET A 1 11.20 -10.58 -48.92
CA MET A 1 10.11 -11.58 -48.94
C MET A 1 9.02 -11.08 -48.01
N ILE A 2 7.93 -10.62 -48.60
CA ILE A 2 6.80 -9.92 -47.99
C ILE A 2 5.59 -10.85 -48.06
N SER A 3 4.65 -10.65 -47.13
CA SER A 3 3.22 -11.02 -47.15
C SER A 3 2.81 -12.36 -46.52
N GLY A 4 1.73 -12.28 -45.74
CA GLY A 4 0.84 -13.39 -45.43
C GLY A 4 0.35 -13.42 -43.99
N PHE A 5 -0.75 -12.70 -43.68
CA PHE A 5 -2.03 -13.30 -43.28
C PHE A 5 -2.95 -12.26 -42.64
N SER A 6 -4.06 -12.01 -43.32
CA SER A 6 -5.25 -11.30 -42.86
C SER A 6 -6.39 -12.30 -42.63
N ALA A 7 -7.35 -11.83 -41.82
CA ALA A 7 -8.73 -12.31 -41.66
C ALA A 7 -8.97 -13.55 -40.78
N PHE A 8 -9.67 -13.35 -39.67
CA PHE A 8 -10.95 -14.03 -39.43
C PHE A 8 -11.83 -13.18 -38.50
N SER A 9 -12.99 -12.80 -39.01
CA SER A 9 -14.06 -12.06 -38.36
C SER A 9 -15.15 -13.01 -37.85
N THR A 10 -15.99 -12.48 -36.94
CA THR A 10 -17.40 -12.83 -36.71
C THR A 10 -17.75 -14.25 -36.25
N TRP A 11 -18.11 -14.37 -34.96
CA TRP A 11 -19.08 -15.37 -34.48
C TRP A 11 -20.09 -14.69 -33.55
N THR A 12 -21.30 -14.51 -34.07
CA THR A 12 -22.52 -14.11 -33.34
C THR A 12 -23.62 -15.05 -33.83
N ALA A 13 -24.05 -16.02 -33.00
CA ALA A 13 -25.26 -16.83 -33.20
C ALA A 13 -25.57 -17.55 -31.88
N LEU A 14 -26.65 -17.15 -31.20
CA LEU A 14 -27.98 -17.79 -31.24
C LEU A 14 -28.02 -19.13 -30.49
N ALA A 15 -28.40 -19.08 -29.21
CA ALA A 15 -28.99 -20.22 -28.51
C ALA A 15 -30.45 -19.87 -28.18
N GLN A 16 -31.36 -20.41 -28.98
CA GLN A 16 -32.79 -20.46 -28.72
C GLN A 16 -33.06 -21.43 -27.55
N VAL A 17 -33.84 -20.98 -26.57
CA VAL A 17 -34.39 -21.82 -25.50
C VAL A 17 -35.81 -22.23 -25.92
N PRO A 18 -36.14 -23.54 -26.02
CA PRO A 18 -37.52 -23.95 -26.25
C PRO A 18 -38.31 -24.04 -24.94
N GLU A 19 -39.59 -23.76 -25.11
CA GLU A 19 -40.65 -23.61 -24.15
C GLU A 19 -41.32 -24.96 -23.81
N GLN A 20 -41.68 -25.11 -22.53
CA GLN A 20 -42.73 -25.92 -21.91
C GLN A 20 -42.88 -27.43 -22.22
N THR A 21 -42.91 -28.23 -21.14
CA THR A 21 -43.90 -29.31 -21.01
C THR A 21 -44.27 -29.52 -19.53
N ALA A 22 -45.56 -29.71 -19.27
CA ALA A 22 -46.21 -29.72 -17.97
C ALA A 22 -46.37 -31.14 -17.37
N LEU A 23 -46.71 -31.15 -16.07
CA LEU A 23 -47.40 -32.18 -15.24
C LEU A 23 -46.59 -33.41 -14.75
N PRO A 24 -47.01 -34.12 -13.67
CA PRO A 24 -48.25 -33.99 -12.88
C PRO A 24 -48.11 -33.92 -11.34
N THR A 25 -49.24 -33.53 -10.77
CA THR A 25 -49.76 -33.66 -9.40
C THR A 25 -49.40 -34.97 -8.67
N SER A 26 -48.94 -34.87 -7.42
CA SER A 26 -48.84 -35.98 -6.46
C SER A 26 -50.08 -36.06 -5.56
N PRO A 27 -50.55 -37.27 -5.21
CA PRO A 27 -51.77 -37.45 -4.43
C PRO A 27 -51.54 -37.45 -2.91
N GLU A 28 -52.55 -36.88 -2.26
CA GLU A 28 -53.05 -37.09 -0.91
C GLU A 28 -52.86 -38.52 -0.37
N LEU A 29 -52.28 -38.64 0.84
CA LEU A 29 -52.43 -39.83 1.68
C LEU A 29 -52.64 -39.40 3.15
N SER A 30 -53.81 -39.77 3.66
CA SER A 30 -54.25 -39.69 5.06
C SER A 30 -53.68 -40.84 5.91
N PRO A 31 -53.79 -40.78 7.25
CA PRO A 31 -52.85 -41.41 8.18
C PRO A 31 -53.31 -42.81 8.62
N THR A 32 -52.37 -43.70 8.95
CA THR A 32 -52.68 -44.97 9.61
C THR A 32 -51.56 -45.43 10.55
N ALA A 33 -51.97 -45.62 11.80
CA ALA A 33 -51.53 -46.57 12.83
C ALA A 33 -50.08 -46.60 13.34
N LEU A 34 -50.00 -46.38 14.66
CA LEU A 34 -48.97 -46.82 15.60
C LEU A 34 -48.61 -48.30 15.44
N PRO A 35 -47.39 -48.69 15.85
CA PRO A 35 -47.35 -49.59 17.00
C PRO A 35 -46.27 -49.27 18.05
N GLU A 36 -46.64 -49.65 19.26
CA GLU A 36 -45.90 -49.86 20.50
C GLU A 36 -44.36 -50.00 20.40
N SER A 37 -43.64 -49.06 21.02
CA SER A 37 -42.23 -49.23 21.38
C SER A 37 -42.09 -49.47 22.89
N ARG A 38 -42.05 -50.76 23.23
CA ARG A 38 -41.11 -51.42 24.13
C ARG A 38 -40.39 -50.56 25.19
N VAL A 39 -40.75 -50.86 26.44
CA VAL A 39 -40.03 -50.55 27.68
C VAL A 39 -38.58 -51.01 27.59
N VAL A 40 -37.64 -50.09 27.86
CA VAL A 40 -36.23 -50.40 28.14
C VAL A 40 -35.85 -49.67 29.41
N ASP A 41 -35.68 -50.44 30.49
CA ASP A 41 -34.95 -50.04 31.69
C ASP A 41 -33.47 -49.80 31.36
N PRO A 42 -32.85 -48.80 32.01
CA PRO A 42 -31.47 -48.99 32.44
C PRO A 42 -31.29 -48.57 33.89
N ALA A 43 -31.35 -49.57 34.77
CA ALA A 43 -30.69 -49.52 36.06
C ALA A 43 -29.20 -49.85 35.88
N LEU A 44 -28.37 -49.20 36.71
CA LEU A 44 -26.98 -49.53 37.02
C LEU A 44 -25.93 -49.16 35.97
N LEU A 45 -25.23 -48.05 36.23
CA LEU A 45 -23.77 -48.00 36.28
C LEU A 45 -23.35 -46.73 37.04
N GLN A 46 -23.15 -46.89 38.35
CA GLN A 46 -22.48 -45.92 39.20
C GLN A 46 -20.96 -46.10 39.05
N SER A 47 -20.24 -45.01 38.85
CA SER A 47 -18.80 -44.91 39.12
C SER A 47 -18.49 -43.54 39.73
N PRO A 48 -17.55 -43.46 40.68
CA PRO A 48 -17.54 -42.41 41.71
C PRO A 48 -16.80 -41.14 41.28
N SER A 49 -17.35 -40.00 41.71
CA SER A 49 -16.71 -38.68 41.64
C SER A 49 -15.73 -38.49 42.81
N PRO A 50 -14.54 -37.91 42.61
CA PRO A 50 -13.60 -37.64 43.69
C PRO A 50 -13.93 -36.34 44.45
N ALA A 51 -13.58 -36.37 45.74
CA ALA A 51 -13.90 -35.42 46.79
C ALA A 51 -13.56 -33.94 46.49
N ALA A 52 -14.51 -33.07 46.82
CA ALA A 52 -14.30 -31.62 46.93
C ALA A 52 -13.79 -31.28 48.34
N VAL A 53 -12.68 -30.53 48.38
CA VAL A 53 -12.08 -29.93 49.58
C VAL A 53 -12.89 -28.68 49.96
N PRO A 54 -13.28 -28.47 51.23
CA PRO A 54 -13.90 -27.21 51.64
C PRO A 54 -12.83 -26.16 51.92
N VAL A 55 -12.86 -25.05 51.18
CA VAL A 55 -12.11 -23.83 51.50
C VAL A 55 -12.99 -22.99 52.43
N GLN A 56 -12.49 -22.75 53.65
CA GLN A 56 -13.10 -21.87 54.65
C GLN A 56 -12.98 -20.40 54.19
N GLU A 57 -14.10 -19.71 54.10
CA GLU A 57 -14.15 -18.25 53.97
C GLU A 57 -13.91 -17.60 55.33
N SER A 58 -12.84 -16.80 55.43
CA SER A 58 -12.57 -15.93 56.57
C SER A 58 -13.47 -14.71 56.52
N VAL A 59 -14.39 -14.63 57.47
CA VAL A 59 -15.21 -13.44 57.77
C VAL A 59 -14.29 -12.34 58.31
N VAL A 60 -14.15 -11.24 57.57
CA VAL A 60 -13.56 -9.99 58.08
C VAL A 60 -14.70 -9.08 58.54
N GLN A 61 -14.65 -8.76 59.82
CA GLN A 61 -15.61 -7.98 60.57
C GLN A 61 -15.22 -6.50 60.46
N GLU A 62 -15.98 -5.68 59.73
CA GLU A 62 -15.76 -4.23 59.68
C GLU A 62 -16.52 -3.51 60.80
N THR A 63 -15.79 -2.70 61.56
CA THR A 63 -16.30 -1.79 62.60
C THR A 63 -16.96 -0.56 61.99
N PRO A 64 -18.10 -0.07 62.53
CA PRO A 64 -18.74 1.13 62.01
C PRO A 64 -18.08 2.41 62.54
N VAL A 65 -17.69 3.31 61.64
CA VAL A 65 -17.29 4.69 61.96
C VAL A 65 -18.54 5.58 61.92
N GLN A 66 -18.87 6.14 63.08
CA GLN A 66 -19.98 7.04 63.33
C GLN A 66 -19.62 8.47 62.89
N ALA A 67 -20.33 9.01 61.90
CA ALA A 67 -20.19 10.40 61.48
C ALA A 67 -21.35 11.25 62.03
N ASN A 68 -21.02 12.32 62.76
CA ASN A 68 -21.95 13.31 63.27
C ASN A 68 -22.47 14.23 62.15
N PRO A 69 -23.75 14.65 62.17
CA PRO A 69 -24.27 15.65 61.25
C PRO A 69 -23.95 17.08 61.74
N VAL A 70 -23.45 17.91 60.83
CA VAL A 70 -23.37 19.37 60.99
C VAL A 70 -24.67 19.98 60.49
N GLN A 71 -25.31 20.72 61.37
CA GLN A 71 -26.58 21.40 61.21
C GLN A 71 -26.30 22.86 60.80
N SER A 72 -26.95 23.34 59.74
CA SER A 72 -26.91 24.75 59.33
C SER A 72 -28.33 25.29 59.17
N ASP A 73 -28.63 26.34 59.93
CA ASP A 73 -29.93 27.01 60.03
C ASP A 73 -30.29 27.82 58.77
N PRO A 74 -31.60 28.05 58.51
CA PRO A 74 -32.09 28.88 57.41
C PRO A 74 -32.25 30.36 57.80
N VAL A 75 -31.90 31.26 56.87
CA VAL A 75 -32.17 32.71 56.95
C VAL A 75 -33.54 33.00 56.32
N PRO A 76 -34.42 33.78 56.97
CA PRO A 76 -35.73 34.13 56.42
C PRO A 76 -35.72 35.49 55.71
N SER A 77 -36.45 35.62 54.60
CA SER A 77 -36.86 36.91 54.06
C SER A 77 -38.37 36.93 53.77
N SER A 78 -39.03 37.87 54.44
CA SER A 78 -40.46 38.18 54.40
C SER A 78 -40.79 39.20 53.30
N PRO A 79 -42.09 39.42 52.98
CA PRO A 79 -42.56 39.84 51.66
C PRO A 79 -42.91 41.33 51.59
N VAL A 80 -43.07 41.86 50.37
CA VAL A 80 -43.75 43.13 50.12
C VAL A 80 -44.79 42.95 49.01
N GLU A 81 -46.03 43.23 49.38
CA GLU A 81 -47.24 43.26 48.57
C GLU A 81 -47.46 44.63 47.90
N THR A 82 -48.36 44.60 46.91
CA THR A 82 -49.25 45.69 46.42
C THR A 82 -48.64 46.86 45.64
N ALA A 83 -48.99 46.97 44.34
CA ALA A 83 -50.20 47.69 43.89
C ALA A 83 -50.21 47.90 42.35
N SER A 84 -51.39 47.79 41.75
CA SER A 84 -51.80 48.43 40.50
C SER A 84 -53.01 49.34 40.83
N PRO A 85 -53.68 50.11 39.93
CA PRO A 85 -53.49 50.27 38.48
C PRO A 85 -53.70 51.72 37.94
N LEU A 86 -53.76 51.84 36.59
CA LEU A 86 -54.59 52.73 35.74
C LEU A 86 -53.99 53.94 34.99
N SER A 87 -54.24 53.88 33.67
CA SER A 87 -54.64 54.94 32.71
C SER A 87 -53.58 55.81 32.02
N ALA A 88 -53.39 55.62 30.70
CA ALA A 88 -54.02 56.45 29.65
C ALA A 88 -53.39 56.27 28.24
N SER A 89 -54.25 55.95 27.28
CA SER A 89 -54.35 56.28 25.85
C SER A 89 -53.19 56.85 25.01
N ALA A 90 -53.00 56.16 23.87
CA ALA A 90 -53.06 56.66 22.48
C ALA A 90 -51.79 57.06 21.69
N LEU A 91 -51.83 56.61 20.42
CA LEU A 91 -51.20 57.08 19.17
C LEU A 91 -49.89 56.43 18.67
N ASN A 92 -50.08 55.55 17.68
CA ASN A 92 -49.39 55.49 16.39
C ASN A 92 -47.92 55.94 16.33
N SER A 93 -47.01 54.99 16.11
CA SER A 93 -46.01 55.06 15.03
C SER A 93 -45.15 53.80 14.93
N VAL A 94 -45.17 53.19 13.74
CA VAL A 94 -44.10 52.42 13.06
C VAL A 94 -43.59 51.12 13.73
N PRO A 95 -43.56 49.97 13.03
CA PRO A 95 -43.00 48.75 13.57
C PRO A 95 -41.46 48.84 13.59
N GLN A 96 -40.89 49.16 14.75
CA GLN A 96 -39.51 48.79 15.02
C GLN A 96 -39.51 47.32 15.44
N THR A 97 -38.92 46.48 14.60
CA THR A 97 -38.55 45.10 14.93
C THR A 97 -37.50 45.14 16.04
N VAL A 98 -37.97 45.26 17.28
CA VAL A 98 -37.14 45.03 18.47
C VAL A 98 -36.85 43.54 18.48
N ALA A 99 -35.62 43.17 18.12
CA ALA A 99 -35.11 41.83 18.35
C ALA A 99 -35.28 41.53 19.85
N SER A 100 -36.26 40.69 20.17
CA SER A 100 -36.38 40.12 21.49
C SER A 100 -35.05 39.44 21.81
N PRO A 101 -34.45 39.64 22.99
CA PRO A 101 -33.31 38.84 23.38
C PRO A 101 -33.73 37.38 23.21
N LEU A 102 -32.90 36.56 22.55
CA LEU A 102 -33.09 35.11 22.51
C LEU A 102 -33.16 34.65 23.97
N GLY A 103 -34.38 34.57 24.50
CA GLY A 103 -34.65 33.96 25.79
C GLY A 103 -34.09 32.56 25.69
N GLN A 104 -33.18 32.23 26.60
CA GLN A 104 -32.68 30.87 26.74
C GLN A 104 -33.90 29.97 26.84
N ALA A 105 -34.24 29.29 25.74
CA ALA A 105 -35.32 28.31 25.76
C ALA A 105 -34.93 27.31 26.84
N SER A 106 -35.77 27.17 27.86
CA SER A 106 -35.55 26.19 28.92
C SER A 106 -35.18 24.86 28.25
N PRO A 107 -34.11 24.17 28.67
CA PRO A 107 -33.69 22.87 28.10
C PRO A 107 -34.86 21.88 27.98
N GLU A 108 -35.84 21.99 28.87
CA GLU A 108 -37.09 21.23 28.88
C GLU A 108 -37.93 21.42 27.60
N ALA A 109 -37.99 22.64 27.06
CA ALA A 109 -38.71 22.94 25.83
C ALA A 109 -38.06 22.34 24.58
N TYR A 110 -36.74 22.12 24.60
CA TYR A 110 -36.00 21.52 23.50
C TYR A 110 -36.22 20.00 23.44
N HIS A 111 -36.01 19.29 24.55
CA HIS A 111 -36.22 17.84 24.62
C HIS A 111 -37.69 17.46 24.35
N ALA A 112 -38.64 18.24 24.87
CA ALA A 112 -40.06 18.02 24.63
C ALA A 112 -40.48 18.28 23.17
N ARG A 113 -39.74 19.09 22.40
CA ARG A 113 -40.04 19.31 20.97
C ARG A 113 -39.54 18.13 20.14
N TRP A 114 -38.28 17.75 20.33
CA TRP A 114 -37.70 16.64 19.60
C TRP A 114 -38.47 15.34 19.87
N ALA A 115 -38.78 15.05 21.15
CA ALA A 115 -39.49 13.83 21.52
C ALA A 115 -40.91 13.74 20.92
N ARG A 116 -41.60 14.89 20.75
CA ARG A 116 -42.90 14.93 20.06
C ARG A 116 -42.80 14.53 18.58
N GLU A 117 -41.75 14.98 17.89
CA GLU A 117 -41.52 14.60 16.50
C GLU A 117 -41.24 13.10 16.39
N SER A 118 -40.43 12.56 17.30
CA SER A 118 -40.11 11.13 17.35
C SER A 118 -41.34 10.27 17.58
N VAL A 119 -42.23 10.68 18.49
CA VAL A 119 -43.52 10.01 18.71
C VAL A 119 -44.32 9.95 17.42
N HIS A 120 -44.47 11.10 16.74
CA HIS A 120 -45.21 11.18 15.48
C HIS A 120 -44.61 10.25 14.42
N VAL A 121 -43.28 10.26 14.24
CA VAL A 121 -42.58 9.36 13.31
C VAL A 121 -42.83 7.89 13.69
N LEU A 122 -42.76 7.52 14.96
CA LEU A 122 -42.98 6.12 15.37
C LEU A 122 -44.44 5.69 15.18
N GLU A 123 -45.40 6.53 15.52
CA GLU A 123 -46.83 6.25 15.39
C GLU A 123 -47.29 6.15 13.92
N GLU A 124 -46.82 7.04 13.03
CA GLU A 124 -47.06 6.98 11.60
C GLU A 124 -46.58 5.66 10.97
N ASN A 125 -45.56 5.04 11.58
CA ASN A 125 -45.01 3.77 11.14
C ASN A 125 -45.58 2.56 11.93
N GLY A 126 -46.73 2.73 12.59
CA GLY A 126 -47.48 1.64 13.24
C GLY A 126 -46.96 1.22 14.61
N ILE A 127 -45.99 1.96 15.16
CA ILE A 127 -45.44 1.69 16.49
C ILE A 127 -46.29 2.45 17.52
N ALA A 128 -47.34 1.78 17.99
CA ALA A 128 -48.17 2.28 19.08
C ALA A 128 -47.34 2.54 20.36
N LEU A 129 -47.39 3.77 20.84
CA LEU A 129 -46.81 4.24 22.10
C LEU A 129 -47.94 4.46 23.15
N PRO A 130 -47.63 4.53 24.45
CA PRO A 130 -48.63 4.89 25.47
C PRO A 130 -49.26 6.27 25.19
N SER A 131 -50.56 6.41 25.42
CA SER A 131 -51.22 7.71 25.31
C SER A 131 -50.83 8.62 26.49
N ASN A 132 -50.57 9.90 26.21
CA ASN A 132 -50.17 10.92 27.20
C ASN A 132 -48.78 10.72 27.83
N ILE A 133 -47.75 10.42 27.03
CA ILE A 133 -46.36 10.38 27.52
C ILE A 133 -45.96 11.74 28.10
N ASN A 134 -45.54 11.74 29.37
CA ASN A 134 -44.83 12.87 29.95
C ASN A 134 -43.32 12.73 29.65
N TYR A 135 -42.79 13.57 28.75
CA TYR A 135 -41.40 13.46 28.29
C TYR A 135 -40.34 13.68 29.38
N ALA A 136 -40.70 14.36 30.47
CA ALA A 136 -39.81 14.59 31.60
C ALA A 136 -39.83 13.44 32.62
N GLU A 137 -40.85 12.57 32.56
CA GLU A 137 -40.98 11.45 33.47
C GLU A 137 -39.97 10.34 33.11
N LEU A 138 -39.50 9.63 34.14
CA LEU A 138 -38.59 8.51 33.97
C LEU A 138 -39.32 7.33 33.33
N ILE A 139 -38.70 6.73 32.32
CA ILE A 139 -39.32 5.62 31.60
C ILE A 139 -39.15 4.31 32.39
N ASN A 140 -40.26 3.59 32.54
CA ASN A 140 -40.24 2.25 33.11
C ASN A 140 -39.54 1.28 32.14
N ARG A 141 -38.70 0.41 32.69
CA ARG A 141 -37.97 -0.61 31.96
C ARG A 141 -38.88 -1.51 31.11
N GLY A 142 -40.02 -1.92 31.67
CA GLY A 142 -41.01 -2.73 30.96
C GLY A 142 -41.54 -2.02 29.71
N ASP A 143 -41.87 -0.73 29.82
CA ASP A 143 -42.38 0.07 28.70
C ASP A 143 -41.30 0.27 27.64
N TYR A 144 -40.07 0.60 28.05
CA TYR A 144 -38.94 0.70 27.13
C TYR A 144 -38.75 -0.58 26.33
N LEU A 145 -38.76 -1.74 27.00
CA LEU A 145 -38.62 -3.05 26.37
C LEU A 145 -39.76 -3.38 25.42
N ASN A 146 -41.00 -2.99 25.74
CA ASN A 146 -42.16 -3.23 24.88
C ASN A 146 -42.00 -2.51 23.54
N VAL A 147 -41.61 -1.24 23.59
CA VAL A 147 -41.40 -0.42 22.41
C VAL A 147 -40.20 -0.94 21.61
N LEU A 148 -39.09 -1.23 22.29
CA LEU A 148 -37.87 -1.72 21.65
C LEU A 148 -38.07 -3.08 20.96
N ALA A 149 -38.73 -4.03 21.64
CA ALA A 149 -39.05 -5.35 21.09
C ALA A 149 -39.91 -5.25 19.83
N LYS A 150 -40.93 -4.39 19.84
CA LYS A 150 -41.80 -4.15 18.69
C LYS A 150 -41.02 -3.53 17.52
N ILE A 151 -40.13 -2.58 17.80
CA ILE A 151 -39.31 -1.91 16.78
C ILE A 151 -38.25 -2.83 16.21
N ALA A 152 -37.70 -3.77 16.97
CA ALA A 152 -36.71 -4.71 16.48
C ALA A 152 -37.32 -6.01 15.93
N ASP A 153 -38.62 -6.24 16.13
CA ASP A 153 -39.31 -7.49 15.79
C ASP A 153 -38.64 -8.70 16.46
N VAL A 154 -38.36 -8.54 17.77
CA VAL A 154 -37.75 -9.56 18.62
C VAL A 154 -38.59 -9.76 19.87
N SER A 155 -38.50 -10.95 20.48
CA SER A 155 -39.18 -11.21 21.75
C SER A 155 -38.49 -10.45 22.89
N ARG A 156 -39.27 -10.03 23.90
CA ARG A 156 -38.71 -9.34 25.09
C ARG A 156 -37.63 -10.17 25.80
N ASN A 157 -37.77 -11.49 25.78
CA ASN A 157 -36.81 -12.41 26.40
C ASN A 157 -35.42 -12.35 25.73
N GLN A 158 -35.35 -12.03 24.43
CA GLN A 158 -34.08 -11.84 23.72
C GLN A 158 -33.37 -10.53 24.12
N LEU A 159 -34.10 -9.60 24.74
CA LEU A 159 -33.58 -8.32 25.22
C LEU A 159 -33.24 -8.35 26.71
N ALA A 160 -33.47 -9.46 27.40
CA ALA A 160 -33.21 -9.60 28.83
C ALA A 160 -31.71 -9.68 29.11
N LEU A 161 -31.23 -8.96 30.14
CA LEU A 161 -29.83 -9.01 30.54
C LEU A 161 -29.57 -10.21 31.47
N PRO A 162 -28.35 -10.77 31.47
CA PRO A 162 -27.97 -11.79 32.43
C PRO A 162 -28.12 -11.25 33.85
N HIS A 163 -28.79 -11.98 34.75
CA HIS A 163 -29.05 -11.64 36.16
C HIS A 163 -30.17 -10.62 36.43
N GLU A 164 -31.00 -10.33 35.44
CA GLU A 164 -32.11 -9.42 35.61
C GLU A 164 -33.33 -10.11 36.26
N GLN A 165 -33.57 -9.84 37.55
CA GLN A 165 -34.64 -10.49 38.32
C GLN A 165 -35.97 -9.72 38.32
N SER A 166 -35.97 -8.43 37.92
CA SER A 166 -37.18 -7.60 37.95
C SER A 166 -37.28 -6.64 36.77
N LEU A 167 -38.36 -6.77 36.01
CA LEU A 167 -38.77 -5.81 34.98
C LEU A 167 -39.42 -4.55 35.57
N ILE A 168 -39.53 -4.47 36.90
CA ILE A 168 -40.12 -3.36 37.62
C ILE A 168 -39.03 -2.33 37.93
N GLY A 169 -39.29 -1.08 37.57
CA GLY A 169 -38.43 0.07 37.85
C GLY A 169 -38.03 0.84 36.61
N GLU A 170 -37.27 1.91 36.81
CA GLU A 170 -36.80 2.81 35.76
C GLU A 170 -35.54 2.25 35.10
N ILE A 171 -35.35 2.51 33.80
CA ILE A 171 -34.18 2.04 33.07
C ILE A 171 -33.02 3.04 33.13
N THR A 172 -31.78 2.56 33.30
CA THR A 172 -30.58 3.43 33.20
C THR A 172 -30.14 3.61 31.75
N ARG A 173 -29.37 4.66 31.46
CA ARG A 173 -28.82 4.92 30.12
C ARG A 173 -27.99 3.76 29.59
N SER A 174 -27.10 3.21 30.42
CA SER A 174 -26.25 2.10 30.00
C SER A 174 -27.02 0.81 29.75
N GLU A 175 -28.05 0.55 30.56
CA GLU A 175 -28.96 -0.58 30.38
C GLU A 175 -29.74 -0.47 29.06
N ALA A 176 -30.27 0.72 28.76
CA ALA A 176 -30.96 0.99 27.50
C ALA A 176 -30.05 0.81 26.28
N VAL A 177 -28.83 1.35 26.31
CA VAL A 177 -27.84 1.17 25.23
C VAL A 177 -27.52 -0.31 25.02
N HIS A 178 -27.33 -1.07 26.10
CA HIS A 178 -27.11 -2.51 26.01
C HIS A 178 -28.26 -3.22 25.31
N ARG A 179 -29.51 -2.91 25.69
CA ARG A 179 -30.69 -3.50 25.05
C ARG A 179 -30.83 -3.13 23.59
N VAL A 180 -30.46 -1.90 23.20
CA VAL A 180 -30.41 -1.49 21.78
C VAL A 180 -29.42 -2.39 21.00
N ILE A 181 -28.24 -2.66 21.55
CA ILE A 181 -27.26 -3.57 20.93
C ILE A 181 -27.82 -5.00 20.79
N LEU A 182 -28.53 -5.50 21.81
CA LEU A 182 -29.21 -6.81 21.74
C LEU A 182 -30.32 -6.81 20.68
N ALA A 183 -31.08 -5.71 20.58
CA ALA A 183 -32.13 -5.54 19.59
C ALA A 183 -31.58 -5.53 18.15
N PHE A 184 -30.33 -5.10 17.95
CA PHE A 184 -29.61 -5.24 16.69
C PHE A 184 -29.07 -6.65 16.41
N GLY A 185 -29.22 -7.61 17.34
CA GLY A 185 -28.69 -8.96 17.20
C GLY A 185 -27.17 -9.05 17.34
N LEU A 186 -26.53 -8.06 17.98
CA LEU A 186 -25.08 -7.95 18.10
C LEU A 186 -24.52 -8.60 19.37
N GLU A 187 -25.22 -9.58 19.93
CA GLU A 187 -24.81 -10.26 21.17
C GLU A 187 -23.42 -10.90 21.06
N GLN A 188 -23.08 -11.46 19.91
CA GLN A 188 -21.76 -12.09 19.69
C GLN A 188 -20.62 -11.06 19.69
N ALA A 189 -20.89 -9.82 19.26
CA ALA A 189 -19.90 -8.76 19.29
C ALA A 189 -19.58 -8.34 20.72
N LEU A 190 -20.54 -8.42 21.66
CA LEU A 190 -20.33 -8.14 23.08
C LEU A 190 -19.40 -9.16 23.76
N LYS A 191 -19.32 -10.40 23.24
CA LYS A 191 -18.43 -11.45 23.76
C LYS A 191 -16.98 -11.30 23.28
N THR A 192 -16.76 -10.46 22.28
CA THR A 192 -15.42 -10.24 21.73
C THR A 192 -14.65 -9.31 22.66
N PRO A 193 -13.40 -9.60 23.04
CA PRO A 193 -12.61 -8.72 23.88
C PRO A 193 -12.43 -7.37 23.17
N ILE A 194 -12.88 -6.31 23.83
CA ILE A 194 -12.81 -4.94 23.31
C ILE A 194 -11.44 -4.37 23.67
N THR A 195 -10.62 -4.15 22.64
CA THR A 195 -9.28 -3.57 22.79
C THR A 195 -9.27 -2.04 22.71
N GLN A 196 -10.40 -1.44 22.34
CA GLN A 196 -10.53 -0.01 22.13
C GLN A 196 -11.06 0.67 23.40
N GLU A 197 -10.44 1.79 23.76
CA GLU A 197 -10.91 2.65 24.84
C GLU A 197 -12.09 3.52 24.36
N SER A 198 -13.09 3.71 25.23
CA SER A 198 -14.20 4.64 24.95
C SER A 198 -13.71 6.09 24.97
N ARG A 199 -14.32 6.96 24.16
CA ARG A 199 -14.11 8.41 24.29
C ARG A 199 -14.80 9.02 25.52
N PHE A 200 -15.75 8.30 26.13
CA PHE A 200 -16.50 8.78 27.28
C PHE A 200 -15.69 8.63 28.56
N ARG A 201 -15.60 9.71 29.34
CA ARG A 201 -14.72 9.79 30.51
C ARG A 201 -15.27 9.06 31.74
N ASP A 202 -16.56 8.81 31.76
CA ASP A 202 -17.33 8.31 32.89
C ASP A 202 -17.75 6.84 32.71
N ILE A 203 -17.26 6.16 31.67
CA ILE A 203 -17.43 4.72 31.49
C ILE A 203 -16.09 4.01 31.66
N LEU A 204 -15.92 3.31 32.78
CA LEU A 204 -14.70 2.57 33.08
C LEU A 204 -14.75 1.15 32.48
N PRO A 205 -13.60 0.55 32.10
CA PRO A 205 -13.55 -0.82 31.57
C PRO A 205 -14.21 -1.90 32.44
N GLN A 206 -14.31 -1.66 33.75
CA GLN A 206 -14.94 -2.57 34.70
C GLN A 206 -16.48 -2.45 34.74
N HIS A 207 -17.06 -1.42 34.12
CA HIS A 207 -18.49 -1.20 34.11
C HIS A 207 -19.20 -2.32 33.32
N PRO A 208 -20.30 -2.92 33.81
CA PRO A 208 -20.94 -4.07 33.16
C PRO A 208 -21.43 -3.80 31.73
N ALA A 209 -21.79 -2.55 31.45
CA ALA A 209 -22.19 -2.10 30.11
C ALA A 209 -21.05 -1.51 29.26
N TYR A 210 -19.80 -1.54 29.73
CA TYR A 210 -18.66 -0.94 29.00
C TYR A 210 -18.59 -1.44 27.57
N ALA A 211 -18.74 -2.75 27.38
CA ALA A 211 -18.68 -3.37 26.07
C ALA A 211 -19.78 -2.88 25.12
N ALA A 212 -21.01 -2.76 25.63
CA ALA A 212 -22.12 -2.26 24.85
C ALA A 212 -21.97 -0.78 24.49
N VAL A 213 -21.46 0.04 25.41
CA VAL A 213 -21.23 1.47 25.17
C VAL A 213 -20.14 1.67 24.11
N VAL A 214 -19.00 0.99 24.21
CA VAL A 214 -17.93 1.10 23.20
C VAL A 214 -18.41 0.63 21.83
N LEU A 215 -19.18 -0.46 21.78
CA LEU A 215 -19.75 -0.95 20.53
C LEU A 215 -20.75 0.05 19.94
N ALA A 216 -21.65 0.61 20.75
CA ALA A 216 -22.61 1.62 20.32
C ALA A 216 -21.92 2.91 19.85
N GLU A 217 -20.83 3.31 20.51
CA GLU A 217 -19.98 4.45 20.10
C GLU A 217 -19.35 4.21 18.73
N ASN A 218 -18.75 3.03 18.52
CA ASN A 218 -18.11 2.66 17.26
C ASN A 218 -19.09 2.62 16.09
N LEU A 219 -20.32 2.18 16.36
CA LEU A 219 -21.41 2.18 15.39
C LEU A 219 -22.08 3.55 15.22
N LYS A 220 -21.66 4.57 15.99
CA LYS A 220 -22.25 5.91 16.01
C LYS A 220 -23.75 5.90 16.35
N LEU A 221 -24.18 4.94 17.17
CA LEU A 221 -25.54 4.87 17.71
C LEU A 221 -25.76 5.86 18.85
N ILE A 222 -24.67 6.23 19.54
CA ILE A 222 -24.69 7.17 20.67
C ILE A 222 -23.64 8.26 20.48
N ASN A 223 -24.03 9.50 20.80
CA ASN A 223 -23.12 10.64 20.77
C ASN A 223 -22.60 11.06 22.15
N GLY A 224 -23.34 10.75 23.22
CA GLY A 224 -23.09 11.26 24.56
C GLY A 224 -23.28 12.78 24.67
N TYR A 225 -22.92 13.32 25.82
CA TYR A 225 -23.02 14.75 26.12
C TYR A 225 -21.78 15.53 25.61
N PRO A 226 -21.89 16.86 25.43
CA PRO A 226 -20.77 17.70 24.97
C PRO A 226 -19.52 17.64 25.86
N ASP A 227 -19.70 17.32 27.15
CA ASP A 227 -18.63 17.13 28.14
C ASP A 227 -17.90 15.78 28.03
N ARG A 228 -18.25 14.97 27.02
CA ARG A 228 -17.74 13.60 26.80
C ARG A 228 -18.14 12.64 27.92
N THR A 229 -19.36 12.78 28.44
CA THR A 229 -19.97 11.83 29.36
C THR A 229 -21.15 11.10 28.71
N ILE A 230 -21.53 9.94 29.26
CA ILE A 230 -22.78 9.25 28.91
C ILE A 230 -23.72 9.09 30.12
N ARG A 231 -23.17 9.23 31.32
CA ARG A 231 -23.79 9.12 32.63
C ARG A 231 -24.53 7.78 32.74
N PRO A 232 -23.76 6.67 32.76
CA PRO A 232 -24.29 5.32 32.49
C PRO A 232 -25.33 4.86 33.52
N ASP A 233 -25.24 5.33 34.76
CA ASP A 233 -26.10 4.95 35.87
C ASP A 233 -27.30 5.89 36.06
N GLU A 234 -27.35 7.01 35.34
CA GLU A 234 -28.49 7.91 35.40
C GLU A 234 -29.72 7.28 34.71
N ARG A 235 -30.90 7.54 35.29
CA ARG A 235 -32.18 7.07 34.76
C ARG A 235 -32.55 7.87 33.51
N LEU A 236 -33.17 7.20 32.55
CA LEU A 236 -33.66 7.81 31.34
C LEU A 236 -35.05 8.41 31.54
N SER A 237 -35.24 9.64 31.05
CA SER A 237 -36.58 10.16 30.80
C SER A 237 -37.17 9.56 29.52
N TRP A 238 -38.50 9.63 29.38
CA TRP A 238 -39.18 9.27 28.14
C TRP A 238 -38.62 10.00 26.92
N GLY A 239 -38.32 11.30 27.05
CA GLY A 239 -37.74 12.08 25.96
C GLY A 239 -36.38 11.57 25.51
N GLU A 240 -35.50 11.20 26.46
CA GLU A 240 -34.18 10.65 26.14
C GLU A 240 -34.26 9.23 25.57
N ALA A 241 -35.15 8.39 26.11
CA ALA A 241 -35.37 7.04 25.63
C ALA A 241 -35.87 7.02 24.18
N LEU A 242 -36.75 7.95 23.81
CA LEU A 242 -37.23 8.12 22.43
C LEU A 242 -36.09 8.44 21.45
N ILE A 243 -35.02 9.14 21.87
CA ILE A 243 -33.80 9.35 21.05
C ILE A 243 -33.15 8.04 20.67
N LEU A 244 -32.94 7.16 21.64
CA LEU A 244 -32.34 5.87 21.37
C LEU A 244 -33.25 5.00 20.50
N ILE A 245 -34.56 5.04 20.77
CA ILE A 245 -35.58 4.27 20.05
C ILE A 245 -35.71 4.73 18.59
N GLU A 246 -35.79 6.04 18.34
CA GLU A 246 -35.86 6.58 16.99
C GLU A 246 -34.55 6.32 16.23
N THR A 247 -33.41 6.40 16.91
CA THR A 247 -32.11 6.05 16.31
C THR A 247 -32.12 4.59 15.86
N LEU A 248 -32.56 3.65 16.71
CA LEU A 248 -32.73 2.25 16.34
C LEU A 248 -33.70 2.10 15.16
N TYR A 249 -34.85 2.76 15.20
CA TYR A 249 -35.86 2.69 14.14
C TYR A 249 -35.32 3.19 12.80
N SER A 250 -34.66 4.35 12.80
CA SER A 250 -34.03 4.96 11.64
C SER A 250 -32.93 4.07 11.06
N TRP A 251 -32.10 3.48 11.92
CA TRP A 251 -31.11 2.49 11.50
C TRP A 251 -31.75 1.23 10.95
N ARG A 252 -32.82 0.70 11.57
CA ARG A 252 -33.55 -0.47 11.05
C ARG A 252 -34.16 -0.18 9.68
N LYS A 253 -34.68 1.02 9.45
CA LYS A 253 -35.23 1.46 8.16
C LYS A 253 -34.16 1.73 7.11
N ALA A 254 -33.00 2.26 7.54
CA ALA A 254 -31.84 2.49 6.68
C ALA A 254 -31.11 1.18 6.33
N LEU A 255 -31.17 0.19 7.22
CA LEU A 255 -30.89 -1.19 6.88
C LEU A 255 -31.98 -1.62 5.89
N PRO A 256 -31.64 -2.08 4.68
CA PRO A 256 -32.65 -2.55 3.75
C PRO A 256 -33.40 -3.73 4.38
N THR A 257 -34.59 -3.46 4.94
CA THR A 257 -35.48 -4.44 5.57
C THR A 257 -35.97 -5.48 4.58
N ASP A 258 -35.82 -5.20 3.28
CA ASP A 258 -36.01 -6.12 2.17
C ASP A 258 -34.70 -6.43 1.43
N ALA A 259 -33.55 -6.50 2.12
CA ALA A 259 -32.33 -7.04 1.53
C ALA A 259 -32.63 -8.45 1.02
N PRO A 260 -32.83 -8.69 -0.29
CA PRO A 260 -33.39 -9.96 -0.73
C PRO A 260 -32.37 -11.06 -0.43
N GLN A 261 -32.74 -12.34 -0.54
CA GLN A 261 -31.79 -13.45 -0.37
C GLN A 261 -30.46 -13.19 -1.12
N TRP A 262 -30.49 -12.46 -2.24
CA TRP A 262 -29.30 -12.04 -2.97
C TRP A 262 -28.37 -11.06 -2.23
N VAL A 263 -28.81 -10.22 -1.29
CA VAL A 263 -27.96 -9.30 -0.48
C VAL A 263 -27.30 -10.02 0.70
N ARG A 264 -28.01 -10.92 1.39
CA ARG A 264 -27.35 -11.86 2.33
C ARG A 264 -26.36 -12.76 1.59
N ASN A 265 -26.74 -13.23 0.41
CA ASN A 265 -25.84 -13.90 -0.52
C ASN A 265 -24.82 -12.94 -1.16
N TYR A 266 -24.99 -11.63 -1.10
CA TYR A 266 -24.04 -10.62 -1.60
C TYR A 266 -22.98 -10.37 -0.55
N GLN A 267 -23.32 -10.39 0.74
CA GLN A 267 -22.36 -10.37 1.83
C GLN A 267 -21.59 -11.70 1.90
N LYS A 268 -22.29 -12.82 1.67
CA LYS A 268 -21.65 -14.14 1.51
C LYS A 268 -20.83 -14.23 0.21
N ARG A 269 -21.29 -13.64 -0.89
CA ARG A 269 -20.55 -13.52 -2.16
C ARG A 269 -19.43 -12.52 -2.06
N GLN A 270 -19.53 -11.45 -1.28
CA GLN A 270 -18.45 -10.52 -0.98
C GLN A 270 -17.42 -11.24 -0.15
N ASN A 271 -17.82 -11.98 0.88
CA ASN A 271 -16.88 -12.82 1.63
C ASN A 271 -16.23 -13.87 0.71
N MET A 272 -16.97 -14.50 -0.22
CA MET A 272 -16.36 -15.36 -1.24
C MET A 272 -15.52 -14.57 -2.26
N TRP A 273 -15.90 -13.35 -2.64
CA TRP A 273 -15.17 -12.51 -3.61
C TRP A 273 -13.87 -12.01 -3.00
N TYR A 274 -13.90 -11.59 -1.74
CA TYR A 274 -12.74 -11.27 -0.94
C TYR A 274 -11.87 -12.52 -0.82
N GLN A 275 -12.40 -13.67 -0.41
CA GLN A 275 -11.65 -14.93 -0.38
C GLN A 275 -11.08 -15.35 -1.74
N LEU A 276 -11.79 -15.08 -2.84
CA LEU A 276 -11.34 -15.38 -4.20
C LEU A 276 -10.26 -14.41 -4.67
N VAL A 277 -10.42 -13.12 -4.41
CA VAL A 277 -9.40 -12.08 -4.68
C VAL A 277 -8.16 -12.33 -3.84
N ASP A 278 -8.34 -12.68 -2.58
CA ASP A 278 -7.27 -13.05 -1.66
C ASP A 278 -6.57 -14.34 -2.09
N GLY A 279 -7.32 -15.36 -2.51
CA GLY A 279 -6.78 -16.59 -3.08
C GLY A 279 -6.01 -16.34 -4.39
N PHE A 280 -6.54 -15.48 -5.27
CA PHE A 280 -5.87 -15.08 -6.50
C PHE A 280 -4.61 -14.25 -6.23
N ARG A 281 -4.65 -13.36 -5.25
CA ARG A 281 -3.49 -12.58 -4.80
C ARG A 281 -2.40 -13.50 -4.26
N LEU A 282 -2.77 -14.52 -3.48
CA LEU A 282 -1.85 -15.53 -2.98
C LEU A 282 -1.25 -16.38 -4.12
N LEU A 283 -2.05 -16.77 -5.11
CA LEU A 283 -1.58 -17.47 -6.32
C LEU A 283 -0.57 -16.63 -7.11
N LEU A 284 -0.89 -15.35 -7.38
CA LEU A 284 0.02 -14.40 -8.02
C LEU A 284 1.32 -14.22 -7.21
N THR A 285 1.23 -14.29 -5.88
CA THR A 285 2.39 -14.25 -5.01
C THR A 285 3.29 -15.44 -5.18
N LEU A 286 2.73 -16.65 -5.16
CA LEU A 286 3.49 -17.87 -5.40
C LEU A 286 4.13 -17.85 -6.79
N ALA A 287 3.41 -17.38 -7.82
CA ALA A 287 3.94 -17.23 -9.17
C ALA A 287 5.10 -16.22 -9.22
N TYR A 288 4.95 -15.05 -8.59
CA TYR A 288 6.00 -14.03 -8.52
C TYR A 288 7.24 -14.54 -7.80
N VAL A 289 7.08 -15.20 -6.66
CA VAL A 289 8.17 -15.82 -5.89
C VAL A 289 8.88 -16.88 -6.75
N GLY A 290 8.14 -17.72 -7.48
CA GLY A 290 8.71 -18.70 -8.40
C GLY A 290 9.55 -18.07 -9.52
N ILE A 291 9.04 -16.99 -10.14
CA ILE A 291 9.75 -16.23 -11.18
C ILE A 291 11.01 -15.56 -10.60
N ALA A 292 10.89 -14.92 -9.43
CA ALA A 292 12.02 -14.29 -8.74
C ALA A 292 13.11 -15.32 -8.41
N LEU A 293 12.73 -16.49 -7.90
CA LEU A 293 13.66 -17.58 -7.60
C LEU A 293 14.35 -18.10 -8.87
N PHE A 294 13.61 -18.25 -9.97
CA PHE A 294 14.17 -18.64 -11.26
C PHE A 294 15.22 -17.65 -11.76
N PHE A 295 14.93 -16.34 -11.73
CA PHE A 295 15.89 -15.31 -12.11
C PHE A 295 17.07 -15.24 -11.16
N PHE A 296 16.85 -15.42 -9.86
CA PHE A 296 17.93 -15.48 -8.87
C PHE A 296 18.88 -16.65 -9.16
N VAL A 297 18.35 -17.88 -9.36
CA VAL A 297 19.16 -19.06 -9.68
C VAL A 297 19.89 -18.89 -11.02
N LYS A 298 19.22 -18.33 -12.03
CA LYS A 298 19.82 -18.04 -13.34
C LYS A 298 20.95 -17.02 -13.22
N SER A 299 20.72 -15.93 -12.48
CA SER A 299 21.73 -14.89 -12.19
C SER A 299 22.91 -15.47 -11.41
N TYR A 300 22.64 -16.29 -10.40
CA TYR A 300 23.64 -16.98 -9.60
C TYR A 300 24.51 -17.94 -10.43
N ARG A 301 23.90 -18.76 -11.29
CA ARG A 301 24.64 -19.65 -12.22
C ARG A 301 25.50 -18.84 -13.18
N ARG A 302 24.99 -17.74 -13.74
CA ARG A 302 25.76 -16.87 -14.66
C ARG A 302 26.94 -16.20 -13.96
N SER A 303 26.75 -15.76 -12.71
CA SER A 303 27.76 -15.17 -11.85
C SER A 303 28.92 -16.14 -11.54
N ARG A 304 28.66 -17.45 -11.45
CA ARG A 304 29.73 -18.44 -11.27
C ARG A 304 30.64 -18.61 -12.51
N HIS A 305 30.12 -18.43 -13.72
CA HIS A 305 30.89 -18.66 -14.95
C HIS A 305 31.63 -17.43 -15.50
N GLN A 306 31.26 -16.22 -15.09
CA GLN A 306 31.97 -15.00 -15.50
C GLN A 306 33.02 -14.62 -14.45
N GLN A 307 34.25 -15.14 -14.60
CA GLN A 307 35.40 -14.60 -13.85
C GLN A 307 35.84 -13.29 -14.51
N GLY A 308 35.90 -12.20 -13.73
CA GLY A 308 36.47 -10.91 -14.14
C GLY A 308 35.50 -9.85 -14.69
N SER A 309 34.21 -10.15 -14.91
CA SER A 309 33.27 -9.12 -15.39
C SER A 309 32.76 -8.23 -14.25
N PRO A 310 32.74 -6.89 -14.41
CA PRO A 310 32.14 -5.98 -13.42
C PRO A 310 30.63 -6.22 -13.25
N PHE A 311 29.99 -6.83 -14.25
CA PHE A 311 28.56 -7.17 -14.23
C PHE A 311 28.19 -8.29 -13.24
N LYS A 312 29.18 -9.01 -12.69
CA LYS A 312 28.95 -10.08 -11.73
C LYS A 312 28.33 -9.58 -10.42
N SER A 313 28.85 -8.48 -9.86
CA SER A 313 28.31 -7.93 -8.62
C SER A 313 26.92 -7.34 -8.84
N LEU A 314 26.70 -6.65 -9.98
CA LEU A 314 25.42 -6.06 -10.34
C LEU A 314 24.33 -7.12 -10.49
N SER A 315 24.60 -8.21 -11.22
CA SER A 315 23.63 -9.30 -11.42
C SER A 315 23.29 -9.99 -10.09
N PHE A 316 24.27 -10.17 -9.21
CA PHE A 316 24.04 -10.72 -7.88
C PHE A 316 23.21 -9.77 -7.01
N LEU A 317 23.54 -8.47 -6.99
CA LEU A 317 22.83 -7.46 -6.22
C LEU A 317 21.36 -7.34 -6.66
N LEU A 318 21.11 -7.29 -7.98
CA LEU A 318 19.75 -7.24 -8.52
C LEU A 318 18.94 -8.50 -8.17
N GLY A 319 19.56 -9.68 -8.23
CA GLY A 319 18.93 -10.93 -7.80
C GLY A 319 18.58 -10.92 -6.30
N THR A 320 19.49 -10.43 -5.46
CA THR A 320 19.29 -10.38 -4.00
C THR A 320 18.21 -9.36 -3.63
N LEU A 321 18.17 -8.21 -4.32
CA LEU A 321 17.12 -7.21 -4.16
C LEU A 321 15.74 -7.76 -4.53
N THR A 322 15.66 -8.52 -5.63
CA THR A 322 14.39 -9.14 -6.08
C THR A 322 13.88 -10.15 -5.05
N LEU A 323 14.78 -10.96 -4.45
CA LEU A 323 14.44 -11.91 -3.40
C LEU A 323 13.94 -11.19 -2.13
N LEU A 324 14.58 -10.08 -1.76
CA LEU A 324 14.21 -9.29 -0.58
C LEU A 324 12.82 -8.66 -0.73
N LEU A 325 12.52 -8.10 -1.90
CA LEU A 325 11.18 -7.59 -2.21
C LEU A 325 10.12 -8.69 -2.11
N ALA A 326 10.43 -9.89 -2.59
CA ALA A 326 9.53 -11.04 -2.46
C ALA A 326 9.30 -11.43 -0.99
N LEU A 327 10.34 -11.45 -0.15
CA LEU A 327 10.22 -11.74 1.28
C LEU A 327 9.42 -10.66 2.02
N MET A 328 9.64 -9.37 1.71
CA MET A 328 8.88 -8.27 2.30
C MET A 328 7.39 -8.40 1.97
N TRP A 329 7.08 -8.80 0.73
CA TRP A 329 5.70 -9.00 0.30
C TRP A 329 5.03 -10.21 0.97
N ILE A 330 5.77 -11.32 1.15
CA ILE A 330 5.29 -12.46 1.95
C ILE A 330 5.02 -12.03 3.40
N ASN A 331 5.89 -11.24 4.01
CA ASN A 331 5.71 -10.75 5.37
C ASN A 331 4.43 -9.92 5.54
N ASP A 332 4.15 -9.01 4.58
CA ASP A 332 2.92 -8.21 4.55
C ASP A 332 1.66 -9.08 4.40
N ILE A 333 1.72 -10.11 3.56
CA ILE A 333 0.64 -11.09 3.41
C ILE A 333 0.40 -11.82 4.73
N LEU A 334 1.44 -12.41 5.33
CA LEU A 334 1.32 -13.16 6.58
C LEU A 334 0.72 -12.31 7.71
N PHE A 335 1.09 -11.02 7.77
CA PHE A 335 0.55 -10.08 8.75
C PHE A 335 -0.94 -9.76 8.50
N ASN A 336 -1.33 -9.49 7.24
CA ASN A 336 -2.72 -9.18 6.89
C ASN A 336 -3.68 -10.35 7.20
N TYR A 337 -3.22 -11.61 7.06
CA TYR A 337 -3.99 -12.80 7.45
C TYR A 337 -3.91 -13.13 8.94
N ARG A 338 -3.25 -12.30 9.76
CA ARG A 338 -3.02 -12.53 11.20
C ARG A 338 -2.32 -13.87 11.50
N LEU A 339 -1.55 -14.39 10.54
CA LEU A 339 -0.78 -15.63 10.71
C LEU A 339 0.49 -15.41 11.54
N ILE A 340 0.99 -14.17 11.54
CA ILE A 340 2.10 -13.74 12.39
C ILE A 340 1.64 -12.59 13.29
N PRO A 341 2.13 -12.53 14.54
CA PRO A 341 1.83 -11.43 15.44
C PRO A 341 2.60 -10.17 15.01
N ARG A 342 2.16 -9.01 15.49
CA ARG A 342 2.63 -7.69 15.05
C ARG A 342 4.15 -7.50 15.26
N GLU A 343 4.69 -8.10 16.30
CA GLU A 343 6.10 -8.04 16.67
C GLU A 343 6.98 -8.72 15.62
N VAL A 344 6.55 -9.89 15.12
CA VAL A 344 7.28 -10.64 14.09
C VAL A 344 7.28 -9.88 12.77
N TYR A 345 6.13 -9.26 12.41
CA TYR A 345 6.05 -8.40 11.22
C TYR A 345 7.02 -7.22 11.29
N ALA A 346 7.09 -6.54 12.45
CA ALA A 346 7.99 -5.41 12.67
C ALA A 346 9.47 -5.83 12.57
N ILE A 347 9.84 -6.99 13.12
CA ILE A 347 11.19 -7.55 13.00
C ILE A 347 11.54 -7.84 11.53
N GLY A 348 10.62 -8.46 10.78
CA GLY A 348 10.82 -8.72 9.34
C GLY A 348 11.02 -7.45 8.51
N GLY A 349 10.27 -6.38 8.85
CA GLY A 349 10.45 -5.06 8.25
C GLY A 349 11.83 -4.45 8.55
N LEU A 350 12.26 -4.50 9.81
CA LEU A 350 13.58 -3.98 10.22
C LEU A 350 14.74 -4.72 9.54
N ILE A 351 14.67 -6.05 9.44
CA ILE A 351 15.68 -6.85 8.74
C ILE A 351 15.75 -6.46 7.26
N SER A 352 14.60 -6.26 6.61
CA SER A 352 14.53 -5.85 5.20
C SER A 352 15.19 -4.49 4.97
N ILE A 353 14.91 -3.51 5.86
CA ILE A 353 15.55 -2.18 5.82
C ILE A 353 17.06 -2.29 6.03
N PHE A 354 17.51 -3.08 7.01
CA PHE A 354 18.93 -3.27 7.30
C PHE A 354 19.69 -3.87 6.11
N VAL A 355 19.13 -4.89 5.46
CA VAL A 355 19.74 -5.51 4.27
C VAL A 355 19.74 -4.54 3.09
N ALA A 356 18.69 -3.74 2.90
CA ALA A 356 18.66 -2.70 1.87
C ALA A 356 19.76 -1.64 2.08
N LEU A 357 19.98 -1.19 3.31
CA LEU A 357 21.06 -0.26 3.66
C LEU A 357 22.44 -0.89 3.44
N LEU A 358 22.61 -2.16 3.78
CA LEU A 358 23.85 -2.91 3.56
C LEU A 358 24.16 -3.03 2.06
N MET A 359 23.13 -3.31 1.25
CA MET A 359 23.23 -3.32 -0.22
C MET A 359 23.63 -1.95 -0.76
N LEU A 360 23.05 -0.86 -0.25
CA LEU A 360 23.37 0.51 -0.66
C LEU A 360 24.84 0.85 -0.37
N LYS A 361 25.33 0.48 0.83
CA LYS A 361 26.72 0.67 1.23
C LYS A 361 27.70 -0.17 0.41
N THR A 362 27.32 -1.39 0.02
CA THR A 362 28.15 -2.21 -0.87
C THR A 362 28.15 -1.70 -2.31
N GLY A 363 27.05 -1.07 -2.75
CA GLY A 363 26.92 -0.47 -4.07
C GLY A 363 27.86 0.72 -4.27
N SER A 364 28.05 1.57 -3.25
CA SER A 364 28.88 2.78 -3.38
C SER A 364 30.37 2.47 -3.63
N HIS A 365 30.88 1.32 -3.18
CA HIS A 365 32.26 0.91 -3.48
C HIS A 365 32.47 0.42 -4.92
N ILE A 366 31.39 0.15 -5.66
CA ILE A 366 31.49 -0.27 -7.06
C ILE A 366 31.79 0.95 -7.95
N ASP A 367 31.20 2.12 -7.63
CA ASP A 367 31.47 3.36 -8.37
C ASP A 367 32.91 3.84 -8.22
N GLU A 368 33.52 3.65 -7.04
CA GLU A 368 34.91 4.02 -6.78
C GLU A 368 35.89 3.26 -7.68
N LYS A 369 35.58 2.00 -8.03
CA LYS A 369 36.40 1.21 -8.97
C LYS A 369 36.08 1.48 -10.44
N MET A 370 34.89 2.02 -10.75
CA MET A 370 34.55 2.46 -12.10
C MET A 370 35.08 3.86 -12.42
N SER A 371 35.38 4.66 -11.40
CA SER A 371 35.95 6.01 -11.54
C SER A 371 37.48 6.03 -11.60
N GLU A 372 38.15 4.90 -11.33
CA GLU A 372 39.58 4.78 -11.62
C GLU A 372 39.81 5.04 -13.12
N PRO A 373 40.68 6.00 -13.50
CA PRO A 373 40.89 6.34 -14.89
C PRO A 373 41.36 5.09 -15.63
N LYS A 374 40.62 4.70 -16.68
CA LYS A 374 41.00 3.58 -17.55
C LYS A 374 42.48 3.76 -17.94
N PRO A 375 43.31 2.70 -17.89
CA PRO A 375 44.71 2.81 -18.26
C PRO A 375 44.82 3.42 -19.67
N GLN A 376 45.43 4.60 -19.76
CA GLN A 376 45.63 5.30 -21.02
C GLN A 376 46.74 4.58 -21.79
N ALA A 377 46.41 4.06 -22.98
CA ALA A 377 47.41 3.63 -23.92
C ALA A 377 47.89 4.84 -24.72
N VAL A 378 49.21 5.00 -24.81
CA VAL A 378 49.86 6.02 -25.62
C VAL A 378 50.77 5.30 -26.60
N ILE A 379 50.49 5.46 -27.89
CA ILE A 379 51.40 5.09 -28.98
C ILE A 379 51.99 6.40 -29.48
N ASP A 380 53.22 6.69 -29.08
CA ASP A 380 53.89 7.95 -29.44
C ASP A 380 54.07 8.06 -30.96
N SER A 381 54.38 6.94 -31.62
CA SER A 381 54.51 6.86 -33.08
C SER A 381 54.20 5.45 -33.59
N GLY A 382 53.18 5.35 -34.44
CA GLY A 382 52.76 4.10 -35.06
C GLY A 382 52.51 4.27 -36.56
N TYR A 383 52.81 3.24 -37.33
CA TYR A 383 52.56 3.18 -38.77
C TYR A 383 51.15 2.66 -39.04
N VAL A 384 50.37 3.38 -39.84
CA VAL A 384 49.03 2.95 -40.25
C VAL A 384 49.16 1.86 -41.31
N GLU A 385 48.84 0.62 -40.93
CA GLU A 385 48.91 -0.55 -41.80
C GLU A 385 47.67 -0.64 -42.71
N SER A 386 46.48 -0.40 -42.14
CA SER A 386 45.23 -0.32 -42.90
C SER A 386 44.19 0.53 -42.17
N VAL A 387 43.26 1.11 -42.94
CA VAL A 387 42.16 1.94 -42.45
C VAL A 387 40.84 1.42 -43.01
N ASN A 388 39.86 1.22 -42.13
CA ASN A 388 38.49 0.95 -42.52
C ASN A 388 37.62 2.16 -42.19
N HIS A 389 37.36 2.98 -43.21
CA HIS A 389 36.60 4.21 -43.06
C HIS A 389 35.14 4.01 -42.64
N GLU A 390 34.52 2.88 -43.03
CA GLU A 390 33.12 2.59 -42.73
C GLU A 390 32.91 2.25 -41.25
N LYS A 391 33.90 1.63 -40.63
CA LYS A 391 33.83 1.18 -39.23
C LYS A 391 34.53 2.10 -38.24
N GLY A 392 35.29 3.09 -38.70
CA GLY A 392 36.12 3.89 -37.80
C GLY A 392 37.34 3.13 -37.28
N GLU A 393 37.83 2.10 -37.98
CA GLU A 393 38.90 1.23 -37.49
C GLU A 393 40.24 1.56 -38.18
N ILE A 394 41.33 1.64 -37.41
CA ILE A 394 42.70 1.80 -37.89
C ILE A 394 43.57 0.70 -37.31
N PHE A 395 44.28 -0.04 -38.15
CA PHE A 395 45.32 -0.96 -37.72
C PHE A 395 46.65 -0.20 -37.68
N ILE A 396 47.22 -0.08 -36.49
CA ILE A 396 48.45 0.67 -36.23
C ILE A 396 49.52 -0.32 -35.76
N LYS A 397 50.67 -0.29 -36.40
CA LYS A 397 51.87 -1.00 -35.95
C LYS A 397 52.79 -0.04 -35.23
N ASP A 398 52.99 -0.25 -33.93
CA ASP A 398 53.89 0.56 -33.11
C ASP A 398 55.34 0.41 -33.63
N ILE A 399 56.01 1.54 -33.88
CA ILE A 399 57.35 1.57 -34.43
C ILE A 399 58.37 1.00 -33.42
N GLN A 400 58.18 1.23 -32.12
CA GLN A 400 59.14 0.82 -31.10
C GLN A 400 58.95 -0.65 -30.72
N THR A 401 57.71 -1.05 -30.41
CA THR A 401 57.43 -2.39 -29.90
C THR A 401 57.16 -3.42 -31.01
N GLN A 402 56.96 -2.95 -32.25
CA GLN A 402 56.46 -3.77 -33.38
C GLN A 402 55.10 -4.44 -33.11
N GLY A 403 54.42 -4.07 -32.01
CA GLY A 403 53.10 -4.56 -31.66
C GLY A 403 52.03 -3.98 -32.60
N HIS A 404 51.01 -4.79 -32.89
CA HIS A 404 49.85 -4.33 -33.65
C HIS A 404 48.73 -3.95 -32.67
N ALA A 405 48.16 -2.77 -32.87
CA ALA A 405 47.01 -2.27 -32.13
C ALA A 405 45.89 -1.88 -33.10
N LEU A 406 44.67 -2.27 -32.78
CA LEU A 406 43.46 -1.81 -33.46
C LEU A 406 42.97 -0.55 -32.74
N ALA A 407 43.08 0.60 -33.38
CA ALA A 407 42.49 1.84 -32.88
C ALA A 407 41.07 2.00 -33.44
N VAL A 408 40.09 2.17 -32.55
CA VAL A 408 38.71 2.50 -32.91
C VAL A 408 38.50 3.99 -32.71
N VAL A 409 38.19 4.69 -33.79
CA VAL A 409 37.98 6.13 -33.86
C VAL A 409 36.48 6.41 -33.78
N SER A 410 36.07 7.14 -32.75
CA SER A 410 34.68 7.56 -32.56
C SER A 410 34.45 8.97 -33.16
N PRO A 411 33.18 9.40 -33.32
CA PRO A 411 32.87 10.76 -33.77
C PRO A 411 33.45 11.86 -32.88
N ASP A 412 33.75 11.54 -31.61
CA ASP A 412 34.29 12.47 -30.62
C ASP A 412 35.83 12.49 -30.59
N THR A 413 36.50 11.61 -31.34
CA THR A 413 37.97 11.56 -31.39
C THR A 413 38.52 12.86 -32.00
N LYS A 414 39.44 13.51 -31.27
CA LYS A 414 40.11 14.72 -31.77
C LYS A 414 41.22 14.33 -32.73
N ILE A 415 41.00 14.61 -34.02
CA ILE A 415 41.98 14.32 -35.08
C ILE A 415 42.69 15.62 -35.47
N ALA A 416 44.01 15.61 -35.37
CA ALA A 416 44.86 16.73 -35.76
C ALA A 416 45.93 16.25 -36.76
N SER A 417 46.37 17.15 -37.63
CA SER A 417 47.49 16.96 -38.54
C SER A 417 48.58 17.95 -38.17
N HIS A 418 49.81 17.46 -37.93
CA HIS A 418 50.98 18.25 -37.58
C HIS A 418 51.97 18.37 -38.74
N LEU A 419 51.45 18.58 -39.96
CA LEU A 419 52.28 18.81 -41.13
C LEU A 419 52.88 20.22 -41.10
N GLU A 420 54.16 20.35 -41.47
CA GLU A 420 54.87 21.63 -41.58
C GLU A 420 54.90 22.48 -40.29
N GLY A 421 54.83 21.83 -39.13
CA GLY A 421 54.90 22.50 -37.82
C GLY A 421 53.63 23.27 -37.42
N LYS A 422 52.54 23.16 -38.18
CA LYS A 422 51.22 23.72 -37.81
C LYS A 422 50.27 22.58 -37.47
N SER A 423 49.55 22.75 -36.35
CA SER A 423 48.48 21.83 -35.94
C SER A 423 47.17 22.27 -36.59
N VAL A 424 46.61 21.47 -37.49
CA VAL A 424 45.31 21.72 -38.13
C VAL A 424 44.36 20.58 -37.80
N ALA A 425 43.08 20.86 -37.59
CA ALA A 425 42.07 19.81 -37.46
C ALA A 425 42.00 19.02 -38.77
N ALA A 426 41.93 17.70 -38.69
CA ALA A 426 41.86 16.82 -39.87
C ALA A 426 40.66 15.88 -39.76
N PHE A 427 40.17 15.39 -40.89
CA PHE A 427 39.09 14.40 -40.92
C PHE A 427 39.65 12.97 -40.89
N PHE A 428 38.88 12.04 -40.34
CA PHE A 428 39.24 10.61 -40.34
C PHE A 428 39.46 10.05 -41.76
N SER A 429 38.72 10.57 -42.74
CA SER A 429 38.87 10.23 -44.16
C SER A 429 40.20 10.68 -44.77
N GLU A 430 40.98 11.51 -44.09
CA GLU A 430 42.29 11.96 -44.58
C GLU A 430 43.43 11.01 -44.23
N ILE A 431 43.23 10.11 -43.27
CA ILE A 431 44.24 9.15 -42.83
C ILE A 431 44.35 8.04 -43.86
N ARG A 432 45.57 7.72 -44.29
CA ARG A 432 45.83 6.66 -45.27
C ARG A 432 46.73 5.59 -44.67
N ALA A 433 46.66 4.39 -45.23
CA ALA A 433 47.71 3.40 -45.05
C ALA A 433 49.05 4.04 -45.48
N GLY A 434 50.08 3.91 -44.64
CA GLY A 434 51.35 4.60 -44.84
C GLY A 434 51.65 5.73 -43.85
N ASP A 435 50.62 6.36 -43.30
CA ASP A 435 50.81 7.53 -42.43
C ASP A 435 51.44 7.13 -41.09
N ILE A 436 52.26 8.03 -40.54
CA ILE A 436 52.76 7.92 -39.16
C ILE A 436 51.82 8.72 -38.27
N VAL A 437 51.20 8.05 -37.31
CA VAL A 437 50.24 8.63 -36.37
C VAL A 437 50.73 8.49 -34.93
N SER A 438 50.39 9.47 -34.10
CA SER A 438 50.45 9.38 -32.65
C SER A 438 49.04 9.20 -32.13
N LEU A 439 48.84 8.20 -31.26
CA LEU A 439 47.54 7.82 -30.73
C LEU A 439 47.55 7.88 -29.20
N LYS A 440 46.57 8.57 -28.63
CA LYS A 440 46.27 8.52 -27.21
C LYS A 440 44.82 8.09 -27.02
N GLY A 441 44.59 7.08 -26.19
CA GLY A 441 43.25 6.53 -26.00
C GLY A 441 43.11 5.62 -24.79
N ALA A 442 41.88 5.21 -24.50
CA ALA A 442 41.62 4.22 -23.46
C ALA A 442 41.93 2.82 -24.01
N SER A 443 42.77 2.07 -23.30
CA SER A 443 43.06 0.68 -23.66
C SER A 443 41.91 -0.23 -23.23
N SER A 444 41.45 -1.10 -24.12
CA SER A 444 40.57 -2.22 -23.76
C SER A 444 41.37 -3.38 -23.18
N PHE A 445 40.69 -4.32 -22.52
CA PHE A 445 41.30 -5.51 -21.91
C PHE A 445 42.26 -6.21 -22.91
N ASN A 446 43.53 -6.31 -22.54
CA ASN A 446 44.69 -6.89 -23.27
C ASN A 446 45.50 -5.97 -24.19
N GLY A 447 45.25 -4.65 -24.26
CA GLY A 447 46.17 -3.72 -24.95
C GLY A 447 46.08 -3.72 -26.48
N SER A 448 45.39 -4.69 -27.08
CA SER A 448 45.29 -4.86 -28.54
C SER A 448 44.25 -3.97 -29.20
N VAL A 449 43.30 -3.42 -28.43
CA VAL A 449 42.27 -2.49 -28.93
C VAL A 449 42.34 -1.20 -28.12
N ILE A 450 42.45 -0.07 -28.82
CA ILE A 450 42.55 1.27 -28.22
C ILE A 450 41.39 2.11 -28.72
N GLU A 451 40.57 2.61 -27.81
CA GLU A 451 39.53 3.59 -28.13
C GLU A 451 40.20 4.98 -28.22
N ALA A 452 40.27 5.53 -29.43
CA ALA A 452 41.04 6.73 -29.72
C ALA A 452 40.38 7.98 -29.11
N GLU A 453 41.06 8.66 -28.18
CA GLU A 453 40.62 9.96 -27.66
C GLU A 453 41.22 11.09 -28.51
N ARG A 454 42.50 10.94 -28.86
CA ARG A 454 43.23 11.88 -29.71
C ARG A 454 44.09 11.11 -30.69
N LEU A 455 44.00 11.50 -31.95
CA LEU A 455 44.81 10.97 -33.03
C LEU A 455 45.50 12.11 -33.76
N SER A 456 46.79 11.98 -34.01
CA SER A 456 47.61 13.05 -34.58
C SER A 456 48.46 12.51 -35.73
N ILE A 457 48.25 13.02 -36.94
CA ILE A 457 49.05 12.65 -38.12
C ILE A 457 50.37 13.40 -38.02
N VAL A 458 51.46 12.66 -37.83
CA VAL A 458 52.82 13.20 -37.63
C VAL A 458 53.53 13.36 -38.98
N GLN A 459 53.39 12.38 -39.88
CA GLN A 459 54.06 12.40 -41.19
C GLN A 459 53.29 11.60 -42.23
N ARG A 460 53.19 12.13 -43.46
CA ARG A 460 52.62 11.41 -44.63
C ARG A 460 53.71 10.67 -45.40
N GLU A 461 53.43 9.43 -45.81
CA GLU A 461 54.38 8.57 -46.54
C GLU A 461 54.85 9.17 -47.88
N VAL A 462 54.04 10.04 -48.49
CA VAL A 462 54.37 10.75 -49.73
C VAL A 462 55.70 11.50 -49.61
N VAL A 463 56.05 11.99 -48.42
CA VAL A 463 57.34 12.66 -48.18
C VAL A 463 58.51 11.68 -48.30
N LYS A 464 58.35 10.40 -47.93
CA LYS A 464 59.42 9.39 -48.06
C LYS A 464 59.63 8.98 -49.51
N ALA A 465 58.56 8.72 -50.26
CA ALA A 465 58.66 8.39 -51.68
C ALA A 465 59.28 9.55 -52.48
N GLN A 466 58.83 10.78 -52.21
CA GLN A 466 59.36 11.97 -52.85
C GLN A 466 60.81 12.29 -52.43
N GLN A 467 61.19 12.03 -51.16
CA GLN A 467 62.58 12.16 -50.70
C GLN A 467 63.49 11.08 -51.31
N GLN A 468 63.00 9.86 -51.49
CA GLN A 468 63.73 8.78 -52.17
C GLN A 468 63.93 9.10 -53.66
N GLU A 469 62.92 9.64 -54.32
CA GLU A 469 63.02 10.14 -55.69
C GLU A 469 64.06 11.27 -55.80
N ILE A 470 64.03 12.25 -54.89
CA ILE A 470 65.01 13.35 -54.83
C ILE A 470 66.43 12.82 -54.58
N ASN A 471 66.60 11.86 -53.67
CA ASN A 471 67.90 11.24 -53.40
C ASN A 471 68.40 10.45 -54.61
N TRP A 472 67.52 9.73 -55.30
CA TRP A 472 67.84 8.98 -56.52
C TRP A 472 68.24 9.90 -57.68
N GLN A 473 67.52 11.00 -57.89
CA GLN A 473 67.85 12.05 -58.87
C GLN A 473 69.20 12.73 -58.56
N SER A 474 69.47 12.97 -57.27
CA SER A 474 70.74 13.54 -56.81
C SER A 474 71.94 12.61 -57.07
N GLN A 475 71.78 11.30 -56.82
CA GLN A 475 72.80 10.29 -57.13
C GLN A 475 73.05 10.14 -58.64
N THR A 476 71.99 10.12 -59.45
CA THR A 476 72.14 10.03 -60.91
C THR A 476 72.85 11.25 -61.49
N SER A 477 72.56 12.45 -60.96
CA SER A 477 73.25 13.69 -61.36
C SER A 477 74.75 13.68 -60.98
N GLN A 478 75.10 13.22 -59.78
CA GLN A 478 76.50 13.05 -59.37
C GLN A 478 77.26 12.06 -60.25
N ASN A 479 76.63 10.94 -60.60
CA ASN A 479 77.25 9.93 -61.47
C ASN A 479 77.50 10.47 -62.89
N GLN A 480 76.57 11.24 -63.45
CA GLN A 480 76.77 11.88 -64.75
C GLN A 480 77.90 12.92 -64.72
N GLN A 481 77.99 13.72 -63.66
CA GLN A 481 79.07 14.70 -63.51
C GLN A 481 80.43 14.01 -63.37
N THR A 482 80.49 12.89 -62.66
CA THR A 482 81.70 12.06 -62.52
C THR A 482 82.11 11.44 -63.86
N GLN A 483 81.15 10.99 -64.68
CA GLN A 483 81.44 10.50 -66.04
C GLN A 483 81.93 11.60 -66.99
N GLN A 484 81.38 12.82 -66.90
CA GLN A 484 81.86 13.95 -67.69
C GLN A 484 83.30 14.35 -67.31
N ILE A 485 83.63 14.33 -66.02
CA ILE A 485 84.99 14.56 -65.53
C ILE A 485 85.91 13.43 -66.03
N HIS A 486 85.48 12.17 -65.93
CA HIS A 486 86.25 11.02 -66.42
C HIS A 486 86.55 11.12 -67.93
N ASN A 487 85.57 11.49 -68.74
CA ASN A 487 85.71 11.68 -70.19
C ASN A 487 86.57 12.90 -70.58
N ARG A 488 86.74 13.90 -69.69
CA ARG A 488 87.68 15.00 -69.90
C ARG A 488 89.13 14.64 -69.55
N ILE A 489 89.31 13.70 -68.62
CA ILE A 489 90.64 13.32 -68.13
C ILE A 489 91.22 12.15 -68.93
N THR A 490 90.39 11.30 -69.55
CA THR A 490 90.90 10.25 -70.44
C THR A 490 91.45 10.90 -71.71
N PRO A 491 92.78 10.88 -71.93
CA PRO A 491 93.36 11.40 -73.15
C PRO A 491 92.84 10.59 -74.32
N ARG A 492 92.31 11.30 -75.32
CA ARG A 492 91.93 10.74 -76.61
C ARG A 492 93.12 9.90 -77.12
N PRO A 493 92.95 8.60 -77.42
CA PRO A 493 94.05 7.79 -77.92
C PRO A 493 94.62 8.45 -79.19
N PRO A 494 95.96 8.58 -79.30
CA PRO A 494 96.59 9.18 -80.45
C PRO A 494 96.21 8.40 -81.72
N GLY A 495 95.88 9.16 -82.77
CA GLY A 495 95.34 8.63 -84.01
C GLY A 495 96.19 7.50 -84.60
N SER A 496 95.51 6.43 -84.99
CA SER A 496 96.04 5.47 -85.94
C SER A 496 96.06 6.12 -87.32
N SER A 497 97.24 6.59 -87.72
CA SER A 497 97.56 6.89 -89.11
C SER A 497 97.45 5.64 -89.97
N GLN A 498 96.89 5.81 -91.16
CA GLN A 498 97.26 5.18 -92.43
C GLN A 498 97.74 3.71 -92.45
N ALA A 499 97.02 2.89 -93.21
CA ALA A 499 97.57 2.21 -94.39
C ALA A 499 96.45 1.99 -95.41
#